data_AF-A0A2N1NB65-F1
#
_entry.id   AF-A0A2N1NB65-F1
#
_cell.length_a   1.000
_cell.length_b   1.000
_cell.length_c   1.000
_cell.angle_alpha   90.00
_cell.angle_beta   90.00
_cell.angle_gamma   90.00
#
_symmetry.space_group_name_H-M   'P 1'
#
loop_
_entity.id
_entity.type
_entity.pdbx_description
1 polymer ?
#
loop_
_entity_poly.entity_id
_entity_poly.type
_entity_poly.pdbx_seq_one_letter_code
_entity_poly.pdbx_strand_id
1 'polypeptide(L)'
;MQSLYDELRINIFKYVITPSSLVVTNREWFAISQDPHAKAEWLINKYGKGHALFHAVRLGNFMTDNVVQALLARDAIISRYFVQRLLMHFGTIDEKLTKQKIEY
;
A
#
# COMPACT_ATOMS: atom_id res chain seq x y z
N MET A 1 32.70 -0.27 4.25
CA MET A 1 32.39 0.46 3.01
C MET A 1 30.96 0.94 3.15
N GLN A 2 30.78 2.25 3.37
CA GLN A 2 29.53 2.88 3.78
C GLN A 2 28.34 2.31 3.01
N SER A 3 27.38 1.78 3.77
CA SER A 3 25.99 1.76 3.36
C SER A 3 25.70 3.07 2.66
N LEU A 4 25.25 3.03 1.41
CA LEU A 4 24.33 4.06 0.97
C LEU A 4 23.29 4.11 2.09
N TYR A 5 23.23 5.18 2.89
CA TYR A 5 22.34 5.23 4.07
C TYR A 5 20.99 4.71 3.63
N ASP A 6 20.33 3.86 4.42
CA ASP A 6 19.11 3.19 3.96
C ASP A 6 18.06 4.19 3.47
N GLU A 7 18.07 5.42 4.01
CA GLU A 7 17.35 6.58 3.51
C GLU A 7 17.58 6.89 2.01
N LEU A 8 18.83 6.88 1.54
CA LEU A 8 19.16 7.05 0.13
C LEU A 8 18.65 5.88 -0.70
N ARG A 9 18.74 4.66 -0.19
CA ARG A 9 18.19 3.48 -0.88
C ARG A 9 16.67 3.55 -0.98
N ILE A 10 15.99 3.95 0.09
CA ILE A 10 14.55 4.18 0.11
C ILE A 10 14.17 5.27 -0.93
N ASN A 11 14.93 6.36 -0.95
CA ASN A 11 14.74 7.44 -1.93
C ASN A 11 14.95 7.00 -3.38
N ILE A 12 15.86 6.04 -3.65
CA ILE A 12 15.98 5.43 -4.98
C ILE A 12 14.81 4.47 -5.23
N PHE A 13 14.53 3.60 -4.26
CA PHE A 13 13.51 2.55 -4.34
C PHE A 13 12.13 3.11 -4.70
N LYS A 14 11.74 4.26 -4.14
CA LYS A 14 10.43 4.88 -4.40
C LYS A 14 10.19 5.24 -5.87
N TYR A 15 11.24 5.46 -6.67
CA TYR A 15 11.14 5.78 -8.09
C TYR A 15 11.24 4.56 -9.02
N VAL A 16 11.46 3.37 -8.47
CA VAL A 16 11.56 2.14 -9.26
C VAL A 16 10.20 1.80 -9.85
N ILE A 17 10.16 1.55 -11.16
CA ILE A 17 8.92 1.19 -11.87
C ILE A 17 8.39 -0.14 -11.34
N THR A 18 9.26 -1.15 -11.26
CA THR A 18 8.90 -2.51 -10.83
C THR A 18 9.88 -2.98 -9.74
N PRO A 19 9.47 -2.98 -8.46
CA PRO A 19 10.35 -3.34 -7.35
C PRO A 19 11.00 -4.73 -7.47
N SER A 20 10.28 -5.73 -8.00
CA SER A 20 10.76 -7.12 -8.03
C SER A 20 12.10 -7.28 -8.77
N SER A 21 12.30 -6.55 -9.87
CA SER A 21 13.56 -6.61 -10.63
C SER A 21 14.76 -6.10 -9.83
N LEU A 22 14.57 -5.07 -9.01
CA LEU A 22 15.65 -4.53 -8.16
C LEU A 22 15.93 -5.44 -6.96
N VAL A 23 14.87 -5.98 -6.37
CA VAL A 23 14.90 -6.84 -5.18
C VAL A 23 15.75 -8.09 -5.36
N VAL A 24 15.72 -8.69 -6.55
CA VAL A 24 16.47 -9.92 -6.83
C VAL A 24 17.96 -9.69 -7.09
N THR A 25 18.42 -8.44 -7.19
CA THR A 25 19.82 -8.15 -7.55
C THR A 25 20.79 -8.33 -6.39
N ASN A 26 20.41 -8.00 -5.15
CA ASN A 26 21.23 -8.18 -3.96
C ASN A 26 20.40 -8.19 -2.67
N ARG A 27 21.06 -8.54 -1.55
CA ARG A 27 20.41 -8.67 -0.24
C ARG A 27 20.01 -7.33 0.35
N GLU A 28 20.74 -6.26 0.05
CA GLU A 28 20.45 -4.91 0.53
C GLU A 28 19.13 -4.40 -0.05
N TRP A 29 18.89 -4.55 -1.35
CA TRP A 29 17.63 -4.19 -2.00
C TRP A 29 16.49 -5.08 -1.55
N PHE A 30 16.76 -6.35 -1.31
CA PHE A 30 15.79 -7.23 -0.67
C PHE A 30 15.39 -6.69 0.71
N ALA A 31 16.34 -6.32 1.57
CA ALA A 31 16.05 -5.74 2.88
C ALA A 31 15.23 -4.45 2.78
N ILE A 32 15.62 -3.51 1.90
CA ILE A 32 14.86 -2.27 1.64
C ILE A 32 13.44 -2.57 1.19
N SER A 33 13.24 -3.59 0.34
CA SER A 33 11.90 -3.96 -0.11
C SER A 33 11.01 -4.59 0.96
N GLN A 34 11.59 -5.06 2.08
CA GLN A 34 10.84 -5.53 3.23
C GLN A 34 10.49 -4.41 4.20
N ASP A 35 11.18 -3.27 4.13
CA ASP A 35 10.96 -2.13 5.00
C ASP A 35 9.55 -1.51 4.80
N PRO A 36 8.74 -1.37 5.86
CA PRO A 36 7.39 -0.83 5.75
C PRO A 36 7.33 0.61 5.25
N HIS A 37 8.30 1.45 5.63
CA HIS A 37 8.35 2.85 5.22
C HIS A 37 8.73 2.97 3.74
N ALA A 38 9.67 2.14 3.26
CA ALA A 38 10.03 2.05 1.86
C ALA A 38 8.84 1.64 0.98
N LYS A 39 8.09 0.60 1.41
CA LYS A 39 6.85 0.17 0.73
C LYS A 39 5.82 1.29 0.70
N ALA A 40 5.59 1.97 1.83
CA ALA A 40 4.63 3.07 1.92
C ALA A 40 5.02 4.25 1.02
N GLU A 41 6.29 4.65 0.98
CA GLU A 41 6.77 5.71 0.09
C GLU A 41 6.64 5.33 -1.37
N TRP A 42 7.00 4.11 -1.74
CA TRP A 42 6.82 3.63 -3.10
C TRP A 42 5.34 3.63 -3.51
N LEU A 43 4.43 3.14 -2.66
CA LEU A 43 2.99 3.13 -2.93
C LEU A 43 2.43 4.54 -3.11
N ILE A 44 2.79 5.48 -2.24
CA ILE A 44 2.33 6.87 -2.33
C ILE A 44 2.91 7.55 -3.57
N ASN A 45 4.19 7.34 -3.87
CA ASN A 45 4.83 7.92 -5.05
C ASN A 45 4.24 7.36 -6.37
N LYS A 46 3.94 6.05 -6.40
CA LYS A 46 3.41 5.36 -7.58
C LYS A 46 1.93 5.65 -7.85
N TYR A 47 1.09 5.70 -6.81
CA TYR A 47 -0.38 5.73 -6.95
C TYR A 47 -1.05 6.96 -6.33
N GLY A 48 -0.30 7.78 -5.59
CA GLY A 48 -0.82 8.91 -4.83
C GLY A 48 -1.46 8.51 -3.50
N LYS A 49 -1.56 9.47 -2.57
CA LYS A 49 -2.12 9.27 -1.22
C LYS A 49 -3.55 8.70 -1.21
N GLY A 50 -4.37 9.07 -2.20
CA GLY A 50 -5.76 8.64 -2.33
C GLY A 50 -5.97 7.15 -2.68
N HIS A 51 -5.01 6.55 -3.37
CA HIS A 51 -5.13 5.19 -3.91
C HIS A 51 -4.10 4.22 -3.33
N ALA A 52 -3.13 4.70 -2.54
CA ALA A 52 -2.05 3.89 -1.98
C ALA A 52 -2.57 2.64 -1.24
N LEU A 53 -3.57 2.79 -0.37
CA LEU A 53 -4.19 1.67 0.36
C LEU A 53 -4.88 0.68 -0.58
N PHE A 54 -5.60 1.16 -1.60
CA PHE A 54 -6.27 0.31 -2.58
C PHE A 54 -5.26 -0.57 -3.35
N HIS A 55 -4.17 0.04 -3.83
CA HIS A 55 -3.15 -0.71 -4.55
C HIS A 55 -2.32 -1.60 -3.63
N ALA A 56 -2.13 -1.24 -2.36
CA ALA A 56 -1.49 -2.11 -1.39
C ALA A 56 -2.29 -3.40 -1.19
N VAL A 57 -3.64 -3.34 -1.08
CA VAL A 57 -4.50 -4.55 -1.00
C VAL A 57 -4.32 -5.38 -2.25
N ARG A 58 -4.41 -4.75 -3.43
CA ARG A 58 -4.32 -5.42 -4.73
C ARG A 58 -3.01 -6.16 -4.94
N LEU A 59 -1.91 -5.68 -4.35
CA LEU A 59 -0.59 -6.28 -4.44
C LEU A 59 -0.36 -7.43 -3.44
N GLY A 60 -1.34 -7.75 -2.59
CA GLY A 60 -1.29 -8.89 -1.68
C GLY A 60 -0.22 -8.72 -0.60
N ASN A 61 0.94 -9.38 -0.77
CA ASN A 61 2.06 -9.41 0.19
C ASN A 61 2.66 -8.03 0.55
N PHE A 62 2.23 -6.96 -0.13
CA PHE A 62 2.55 -5.59 0.26
C PHE A 62 1.77 -5.10 1.48
N MET A 63 0.60 -5.67 1.76
CA MET A 63 -0.27 -5.27 2.84
C MET A 63 0.07 -5.99 4.14
N THR A 64 0.82 -5.32 5.01
CA THR A 64 1.03 -5.74 6.40
C THR A 64 0.59 -4.61 7.33
N ASP A 65 0.32 -4.92 8.59
CA ASP A 65 -0.09 -3.93 9.59
C ASP A 65 0.90 -2.77 9.69
N ASN A 66 2.21 -3.08 9.64
CA ASN A 66 3.27 -2.07 9.65
C ASN A 66 3.23 -1.16 8.42
N VAL A 67 2.89 -1.69 7.24
CA VAL A 67 2.75 -0.89 6.01
C VAL A 67 1.51 0.00 6.09
N VAL A 68 0.40 -0.51 6.64
CA VAL A 68 -0.81 0.29 6.86
C VAL A 68 -0.52 1.45 7.82
N GLN A 69 0.14 1.18 8.95
CA GLN A 69 0.57 2.22 9.89
C GLN A 69 1.50 3.25 9.22
N ALA A 70 2.48 2.80 8.44
CA ALA A 70 3.41 3.68 7.72
C ALA A 70 2.71 4.55 6.65
N LEU A 71 1.67 4.03 6.00
CA LEU A 71 0.83 4.78 5.06
C LEU A 71 -0.01 5.84 5.78
N LEU A 72 -0.66 5.49 6.89
CA LEU A 72 -1.48 6.42 7.67
C LEU A 72 -0.62 7.54 8.28
N ALA A 73 0.57 7.22 8.78
CA ALA A 73 1.55 8.20 9.27
C ALA A 73 2.05 9.17 8.17
N ARG A 74 1.81 8.88 6.89
CA ARG A 74 2.15 9.71 5.72
C ARG A 74 0.92 10.35 5.05
N ASP A 75 -0.19 10.43 5.78
CA ASP A 75 -1.49 10.94 5.34
C ASP A 75 -2.08 10.21 4.13
N ALA A 76 -1.83 8.90 3.99
CA ALA A 76 -2.58 8.12 3.02
C ALA A 76 -4.08 8.21 3.35
N ILE A 77 -4.88 8.47 2.32
CA ILE A 77 -6.31 8.77 2.50
C ILE A 77 -7.08 7.45 2.44
N ILE A 78 -7.85 7.19 3.49
CA ILE A 78 -8.85 6.13 3.49
C ILE A 78 -10.07 6.66 2.74
N SER A 79 -10.16 6.40 1.44
CA SER A 79 -11.30 6.88 0.64
C SER A 79 -12.59 6.18 1.06
N ARG A 80 -13.73 6.89 0.95
CA ARG A 80 -15.06 6.30 1.19
C ARG A 80 -15.25 5.02 0.37
N TYR A 81 -14.81 5.04 -0.88
CA TYR A 81 -14.90 3.89 -1.78
C TYR A 81 -14.07 2.71 -1.28
N PHE A 82 -12.87 2.94 -0.76
CA PHE A 82 -12.04 1.89 -0.16
C PHE A 82 -12.76 1.22 1.01
N VAL A 83 -13.33 2.01 1.94
CA VAL A 83 -14.13 1.47 3.06
C VAL A 83 -15.34 0.68 2.56
N GLN A 84 -16.05 1.19 1.55
CA GLN A 84 -17.19 0.49 0.96
C GLN A 84 -16.78 -0.88 0.40
N ARG A 85 -15.64 -0.97 -0.30
CA ARG A 85 -15.12 -2.25 -0.81
C ARG A 85 -14.75 -3.22 0.30
N LEU A 86 -14.16 -2.73 1.38
CA LEU A 86 -13.86 -3.56 2.56
C LEU A 86 -15.16 -4.08 3.21
N LEU A 87 -16.16 -3.22 3.41
CA LEU A 87 -17.45 -3.62 3.97
C LEU A 87 -18.20 -4.62 3.08
N MET A 88 -18.12 -4.48 1.75
CA MET A 88 -18.72 -5.44 0.82
C MET A 88 -18.05 -6.83 0.87
N HIS A 89 -16.78 -6.92 1.27
CA HIS A 89 -16.04 -8.19 1.32
C HIS A 89 -16.00 -8.81 2.72
N PHE A 90 -15.94 -7.99 3.76
CA PHE A 90 -15.71 -8.44 5.15
C PHE A 90 -16.83 -8.03 6.11
N GLY A 91 -17.67 -7.07 5.72
CA GLY A 91 -18.77 -6.59 6.56
C GLY A 91 -20.01 -7.47 6.45
N THR A 92 -20.88 -7.35 7.45
CA THR A 92 -22.25 -7.85 7.37
C THR A 92 -23.05 -6.90 6.50
N ILE A 93 -23.52 -7.39 5.35
CA ILE A 93 -24.41 -6.64 4.48
C ILE A 93 -25.79 -6.64 5.14
N ASP A 94 -26.33 -5.47 5.46
CA ASP A 94 -27.73 -5.35 5.82
C ASP A 94 -28.59 -5.61 4.56
N GLU A 95 -29.23 -6.78 4.54
CA GLU A 95 -30.07 -7.21 3.42
C GLU A 95 -31.25 -6.25 3.18
N LYS A 96 -31.75 -5.54 4.20
CA LYS A 96 -32.85 -4.56 4.03
C LYS A 96 -32.38 -3.35 3.24
N LEU A 97 -31.21 -2.81 3.56
CA LEU A 97 -30.58 -1.69 2.85
C LEU A 97 -30.24 -2.05 1.41
N THR A 98 -29.89 -3.31 1.15
CA THR A 98 -29.57 -3.79 -0.20
C THR A 98 -30.83 -3.88 -1.07
N LYS A 99 -31.95 -4.37 -0.53
CA LYS A 99 -33.25 -4.44 -1.23
C LYS A 99 -33.77 -3.05 -1.61
N GLN A 100 -33.68 -2.08 -0.71
CA GLN A 100 -34.11 -0.70 -0.98
C GLN A 100 -33.32 -0.02 -2.13
N LYS A 101 -32.10 -0.49 -2.41
CA LYS A 101 -31.23 0.05 -3.46
C LYS A 101 -31.60 -0.42 -4.87
N ILE A 102 -32.44 -1.46 -4.99
CA ILE A 102 -32.91 -2.04 -6.26
C ILE A 102 -34.25 -1.41 -6.68
N GLU A 103 -34.97 -0.81 -5.74
CA GLU A 103 -36.30 -0.22 -5.95
C GLU A 103 -36.27 1.25 -6.42
N TYR A 104 -35.09 1.86 -6.53
CA TYR A 104 -34.84 3.19 -7.10
C TYR A 104 -33.88 3.10 -8.27
#